data_AF-A0A543KVU8-F1
#
_entry.id   AF-A0A543KVU8-F1
#
_cell.length_a   1.000
_cell.length_b   1.000
_cell.length_c   1.000
_cell.angle_alpha   90.00
_cell.angle_beta   90.00
_cell.angle_gamma   90.00
#
_symmetry.space_group_name_H-M   'P 1'
#
loop_
_entity.id
_entity.type
_entity.pdbx_description
1 polymer ?
#
loop_
_entity_poly.entity_id
_entity_poly.type
_entity_poly.pdbx_seq_one_letter_code
_entity_poly.pdbx_strand_id
1 'polypeptide(L)'
;MDQAPETTISQMTYCHGCSKPLHITAVACPQCGSPQRQGRASPPNTQLPPEKSKVTAGILALLLGGIGIHKFYTGAWGWGIVYIVLCLTYIPALVALVEGIRYLTLKQPEFAQKAARMDGPFAFLW
;
A
#
# COMPACT_ATOMS: atom_id res chain seq x y z
N MET A 1 38.07 19.43 24.33
CA MET A 1 37.55 20.28 23.23
C MET A 1 36.26 19.67 22.75
N ASP A 2 35.13 20.23 23.19
CA ASP A 2 33.78 19.98 22.69
C ASP A 2 33.69 20.23 21.18
N GLN A 3 33.22 19.25 20.43
CA GLN A 3 32.72 19.48 19.06
C GLN A 3 31.24 19.11 19.01
N ALA A 4 30.41 20.14 19.19
CA ALA A 4 29.02 20.16 18.78
C ALA A 4 28.92 20.10 17.24
N PRO A 5 28.02 19.29 16.67
CA PRO A 5 27.67 19.41 15.25
C PRO A 5 26.61 20.51 15.07
N GLU A 6 27.04 21.74 14.82
CA GLU A 6 26.23 22.76 14.14
C GLU A 6 26.16 22.43 12.65
N THR A 7 25.00 21.97 12.20
CA THR A 7 24.37 22.18 10.86
C THR A 7 23.21 21.20 10.65
N THR A 8 22.33 21.03 11.65
CA THR A 8 21.02 20.43 11.39
C THR A 8 20.10 21.57 10.96
N ILE A 9 19.82 21.63 9.66
CA ILE A 9 18.83 22.54 9.06
C ILE A 9 17.62 22.60 10.00
N SER A 10 17.32 23.79 10.50
CA SER A 10 16.16 24.06 11.34
C SER A 10 14.89 23.85 10.51
N GLN A 11 14.50 22.58 10.34
CA GLN A 11 13.32 22.14 9.61
C GLN A 11 12.11 22.42 10.51
N MET A 12 11.72 23.69 10.55
CA MET A 12 10.48 24.12 11.18
C MET A 12 9.35 23.98 10.17
N THR A 13 8.25 23.37 10.60
CA THR A 13 6.97 23.41 9.89
C THR A 13 5.99 24.26 10.69
N TYR A 14 4.86 24.63 10.08
CA TYR A 14 3.80 25.34 10.77
C TYR A 14 2.68 24.39 11.16
N CYS A 15 2.07 24.63 12.32
CA CYS A 15 0.97 23.84 12.81
C CYS A 15 -0.26 24.02 11.91
N HIS A 16 -0.83 22.94 11.39
CA HIS A 16 -2.05 23.04 10.56
C HIS A 16 -3.30 23.52 11.31
N GLY A 17 -3.35 23.35 12.64
CA GLY A 17 -4.47 23.84 13.46
C GLY A 17 -4.36 25.31 13.90
N CYS A 18 -3.18 25.75 14.36
CA CYS A 18 -3.01 27.07 14.97
C CYS A 18 -1.86 27.91 14.39
N SER A 19 -1.24 27.46 13.29
CA SER A 19 -0.21 28.17 12.51
C SER A 19 1.02 28.67 13.29
N LYS A 20 1.31 28.09 14.46
CA LYS A 20 2.54 28.37 15.22
C LYS A 20 3.69 27.54 14.65
N PRO A 21 4.94 28.06 14.64
CA PRO A 21 6.10 27.31 14.22
C PRO A 21 6.33 26.14 15.18
N LEU A 22 6.57 24.96 14.62
CA LEU A 22 6.98 23.79 15.39
C LEU A 22 8.00 22.96 14.62
N HIS A 23 8.68 22.11 15.37
CA HIS A 23 9.65 21.19 14.81
C HIS A 23 8.97 20.17 13.89
N ILE A 24 9.59 19.82 12.75
CA ILE A 24 9.06 18.85 11.78
C ILE A 24 8.71 17.48 12.37
N THR A 25 9.32 17.12 13.51
CA THR A 25 9.06 15.84 14.20
C THR A 25 8.00 15.92 15.31
N ALA A 26 7.36 17.07 15.51
CA ALA A 26 6.33 17.19 16.54
C ALA A 26 5.10 16.33 16.19
N VAL A 27 4.72 15.39 17.06
CA VAL A 27 3.55 14.50 16.87
C VAL A 27 2.23 15.22 17.14
N ALA A 28 2.23 16.17 18.08
CA ALA A 28 1.10 17.01 18.40
C ALA A 28 1.57 18.44 18.69
N CYS A 29 0.74 19.42 18.35
CA CYS A 29 1.05 20.80 18.67
C CYS A 29 0.85 21.07 20.18
N PRO A 30 1.87 21.53 20.92
CA PRO A 30 1.72 21.82 22.35
C PRO A 30 0.85 23.04 22.65
N GLN A 31 0.54 23.84 21.64
CA GLN A 31 -0.22 25.09 21.79
C GLN A 31 -1.72 24.95 21.49
N CYS A 32 -2.12 24.01 20.63
CA CYS A 32 -3.53 23.79 20.29
C CYS A 32 -3.99 22.33 20.41
N GLY A 33 -3.07 21.39 20.67
CA GLY A 33 -3.38 19.97 20.78
C GLY A 33 -3.65 19.26 19.45
N SER A 34 -3.68 19.95 18.30
CA SER A 34 -3.95 19.29 17.02
C SER A 34 -2.83 18.28 16.67
N PRO A 35 -3.19 17.02 16.33
CA PRO A 35 -2.21 16.03 15.90
C PRO A 35 -1.57 16.49 14.59
N GLN A 36 -0.24 16.54 14.54
CA GLN A 36 0.47 16.89 13.32
C GLN A 36 0.74 15.62 12.52
N ARG A 37 0.34 15.64 11.25
CA ARG A 37 0.64 14.53 10.34
C ARG A 37 2.12 14.60 10.00
N GLN A 38 2.91 13.88 10.77
CA GLN A 38 4.35 13.81 10.64
C GLN A 38 4.70 13.30 9.25
N GLY A 39 5.15 14.21 8.39
CA GLY A 39 5.88 13.85 7.18
C GLY A 39 7.13 13.11 7.60
N ARG A 40 7.08 11.77 7.58
CA ARG A 40 8.19 10.85 7.83
C ARG A 40 8.55 10.64 9.31
N ALA A 41 7.64 10.04 10.05
CA ALA A 41 8.00 8.98 10.99
C ALA A 41 6.80 8.04 11.15
N SER A 42 6.69 7.03 10.27
CA SER A 42 5.97 5.83 10.66
C SER A 42 6.68 5.27 11.90
N PRO A 43 5.98 4.98 13.00
CA PRO A 43 6.60 4.32 14.14
C PRO A 43 7.23 3.00 13.67
N PRO A 44 8.37 2.55 14.25
CA PRO A 44 9.03 1.29 13.89
C PRO A 44 8.18 0.04 14.16
N ASN A 45 6.93 0.22 14.59
CA ASN A 45 5.92 -0.83 14.79
C ASN A 45 4.56 -0.46 14.17
N THR A 46 4.52 0.36 13.11
CA THR A 46 3.38 0.20 12.19
C THR A 46 3.64 -1.11 11.49
N GLN A 47 2.91 -2.14 11.89
CA GLN A 47 2.69 -3.34 11.12
C GLN A 47 2.27 -2.85 9.73
N LEU A 48 3.24 -2.69 8.83
CA LEU A 48 2.97 -2.52 7.43
C LEU A 48 2.12 -3.74 7.09
N PRO A 49 0.90 -3.58 6.55
CA PRO A 49 0.09 -4.73 6.17
C PRO A 49 1.00 -5.69 5.40
N PRO A 50 1.01 -6.99 5.74
CA PRO A 50 2.06 -7.92 5.37
C PRO A 50 2.40 -7.68 3.92
N GLU A 51 3.67 -7.36 3.62
CA GLU A 51 4.11 -7.03 2.26
C GLU A 51 3.66 -8.16 1.34
N LYS A 52 2.52 -7.96 0.68
CA LYS A 52 1.95 -8.94 -0.23
C LYS A 52 2.88 -8.93 -1.42
N SER A 53 3.72 -9.96 -1.50
CA SER A 53 4.75 -10.08 -2.51
C SER A 53 4.10 -10.03 -3.89
N LYS A 54 4.37 -8.97 -4.66
CA LYS A 54 3.87 -8.81 -6.04
C LYS A 54 4.20 -10.02 -6.92
N VAL A 55 5.35 -10.65 -6.64
CA VAL A 55 5.85 -11.82 -7.35
C VAL A 55 4.97 -13.02 -7.03
N THR A 56 4.60 -13.22 -5.76
CA THR A 56 3.65 -14.25 -5.35
C THR A 56 2.27 -14.02 -5.97
N ALA A 57 1.78 -12.78 -6.00
CA ALA A 57 0.51 -12.45 -6.65
C ALA A 57 0.54 -12.73 -8.17
N GLY A 58 1.64 -12.39 -8.85
CA GLY A 58 1.84 -12.67 -10.28
C GLY A 58 1.97 -14.16 -10.57
N ILE A 59 2.75 -14.91 -9.78
CA ILE A 59 2.91 -16.36 -9.94
C ILE A 59 1.60 -17.09 -9.67
N LEU A 60 0.85 -16.71 -8.63
CA LEU A 60 -0.50 -17.25 -8.38
C LEU A 60 -1.45 -16.92 -9.53
N ALA A 61 -1.35 -15.74 -10.13
CA ALA A 61 -2.18 -15.38 -11.28
C ALA A 61 -1.81 -16.21 -12.52
N LEU A 62 -0.54 -16.58 -12.72
CA LEU A 62 -0.11 -17.41 -13.85
C LEU A 62 -0.44 -18.89 -13.67
N LEU A 63 -0.24 -19.45 -12.47
CA LEU A 63 -0.45 -20.89 -12.21
C LEU A 63 -1.89 -21.21 -11.82
N LEU A 64 -2.54 -20.35 -11.03
CA LEU A 64 -3.89 -20.52 -10.48
C LEU A 64 -4.89 -19.50 -11.06
N GLY A 65 -4.55 -18.89 -12.20
CA GLY A 65 -5.34 -17.85 -12.86
C GLY A 65 -6.73 -18.30 -13.27
N GLY A 66 -6.84 -19.50 -13.84
CA GLY A 66 -8.12 -20.07 -14.28
C GLY A 66 -9.11 -20.33 -13.13
N ILE A 67 -8.61 -20.57 -11.91
CA ILE A 67 -9.45 -20.83 -10.72
C ILE A 67 -9.82 -19.53 -10.00
N GLY A 68 -9.06 -18.43 -10.20
CA GLY A 68 -9.33 -17.13 -9.56
C GLY A 68 -8.78 -16.98 -8.14
N ILE A 69 -7.97 -17.92 -7.65
CA ILE A 69 -7.40 -17.90 -6.28
C ILE A 69 -6.52 -16.65 -6.06
N HIS A 70 -5.87 -16.16 -7.10
CA HIS A 70 -5.06 -14.94 -7.03
C HIS A 70 -5.88 -13.68 -6.65
N LYS A 71 -7.20 -13.62 -6.92
CA LYS A 71 -8.08 -12.51 -6.48
C LYS A 71 -8.41 -12.59 -4.99
N PHE A 72 -8.48 -13.79 -4.42
CA PHE A 72 -8.57 -13.97 -2.97
C PHE A 72 -7.29 -13.50 -2.26
N TYR A 73 -6.14 -13.73 -2.88
CA TYR A 73 -4.85 -13.26 -2.35
C TYR A 73 -4.73 -11.73 -2.31
N THR A 74 -5.30 -11.03 -3.29
CA THR A 74 -5.22 -9.57 -3.36
C THR A 74 -6.27 -8.83 -2.51
N GLY A 75 -7.25 -9.54 -1.94
CA GLY A 75 -8.35 -8.98 -1.14
C GLY A 75 -9.69 -8.85 -1.88
N ALA A 76 -9.71 -9.14 -3.18
CA ALA A 76 -10.88 -9.03 -4.06
C ALA A 76 -11.69 -10.34 -4.09
N TRP A 77 -12.22 -10.77 -2.94
CA TRP A 77 -12.91 -12.05 -2.77
C TRP A 77 -14.18 -12.19 -3.64
N GLY A 78 -14.89 -11.09 -3.91
CA GLY A 78 -16.08 -11.10 -4.78
C GLY A 78 -15.74 -11.48 -6.22
N TRP A 79 -14.66 -10.92 -6.77
CA TRP A 79 -14.14 -11.34 -8.09
C TRP A 79 -13.63 -12.77 -8.09
N GLY A 80 -13.04 -13.23 -6.98
CA GLY A 80 -12.63 -14.62 -6.83
C GLY A 80 -13.78 -15.61 -7.00
N ILE A 81 -14.95 -15.33 -6.40
CA ILE A 81 -16.15 -16.17 -6.54
C ILE A 81 -16.64 -16.19 -7.99
N VAL A 82 -16.67 -15.02 -8.65
CA VAL A 82 -17.07 -14.90 -10.07
C VAL A 82 -16.15 -15.73 -10.96
N TYR A 83 -14.84 -15.73 -10.71
CA TYR A 83 -13.87 -16.52 -11.47
C TYR A 83 -14.06 -18.03 -11.26
N ILE A 84 -14.40 -18.47 -10.04
CA ILE A 84 -14.70 -19.89 -9.75
C ILE A 84 -15.95 -20.33 -10.53
N VAL A 85 -17.02 -19.53 -10.53
CA VAL A 85 -18.26 -19.84 -11.26
C VAL A 85 -18.03 -19.86 -12.78
N LEU A 86 -17.20 -18.94 -13.28
CA LEU A 86 -16.87 -18.84 -14.70
C LEU A 86 -15.73 -19.77 -15.14
N CYS A 87 -15.12 -20.56 -14.24
CA CYS A 87 -13.96 -21.40 -14.53
C CYS A 87 -14.18 -22.35 -15.72
N LEU A 88 -15.42 -22.75 -15.97
CA LEU A 88 -15.81 -23.61 -17.10
C LEU A 88 -15.70 -22.93 -18.48
N THR A 89 -15.64 -21.59 -18.53
CA THR A 89 -15.65 -20.82 -19.79
C THR A 89 -14.26 -20.51 -20.34
N TYR A 90 -13.18 -20.85 -19.64
CA TYR A 90 -11.78 -20.53 -20.00
C TYR A 90 -11.43 -19.03 -20.07
N ILE A 91 -12.43 -18.14 -20.13
CA ILE A 91 -12.30 -16.67 -20.08
C ILE A 91 -11.50 -16.20 -18.85
N PRO A 92 -11.73 -16.73 -17.62
CA PRO A 92 -10.99 -16.31 -16.44
C PRO A 92 -9.49 -16.54 -16.55
N ALA A 93 -9.06 -17.56 -17.30
CA ALA A 93 -7.65 -17.87 -17.51
C ALA A 93 -6.94 -16.80 -18.37
N LEU A 94 -7.60 -16.30 -19.42
CA LEU A 94 -7.06 -15.23 -20.26
C LEU A 94 -6.96 -13.90 -19.50
N VAL A 95 -7.99 -13.55 -18.73
CA VAL A 95 -7.97 -12.32 -17.92
C VAL A 95 -6.89 -12.41 -16.84
N ALA A 96 -6.78 -13.55 -16.16
CA ALA A 96 -5.75 -13.77 -15.14
C ALA A 96 -4.32 -13.73 -15.71
N LEU A 97 -4.12 -14.19 -16.96
CA LEU A 97 -2.84 -14.08 -17.65
C LEU A 97 -2.43 -12.61 -17.84
N VAL A 98 -3.35 -11.77 -18.33
CA VAL A 98 -3.10 -10.33 -18.53
C VAL A 98 -2.84 -9.64 -17.19
N GLU A 99 -3.61 -9.98 -16.16
CA GLU A 99 -3.46 -9.42 -14.82
C GLU A 99 -2.12 -9.83 -14.19
N GLY A 100 -1.73 -11.10 -14.33
CA GLY A 100 -0.47 -11.64 -13.84
C GLY A 100 0.73 -10.95 -14.48
N ILE A 101 0.71 -10.74 -15.80
CA ILE A 101 1.75 -9.99 -16.52
C ILE A 101 1.81 -8.54 -16.01
N ARG A 102 0.67 -7.88 -15.81
CA ARG A 102 0.63 -6.52 -15.23
C ARG A 102 1.24 -6.48 -13.83
N TYR A 103 0.90 -7.41 -12.95
CA TYR A 103 1.48 -7.48 -11.60
C TYR A 103 3.00 -7.67 -11.61
N LEU A 104 3.53 -8.43 -12.57
CA LEU A 104 4.98 -8.57 -12.75
C LEU A 104 5.63 -7.29 -13.28
N THR A 105 4.91 -6.52 -14.12
CA THR A 105 5.41 -5.29 -14.73
C THR A 105 5.29 -4.06 -13.81
N LEU A 106 4.42 -4.11 -12.80
CA LEU A 106 4.25 -3.07 -11.78
C LEU A 106 5.50 -2.93 -10.89
N LYS A 107 5.91 -1.68 -10.63
CA LYS A 107 7.02 -1.38 -9.69
C LYS A 107 6.56 -1.63 -8.25
N GLN A 108 7.49 -2.11 -7.41
CA GLN A 108 7.22 -2.46 -5.99
C GLN A 108 6.48 -1.36 -5.19
N PRO A 109 6.88 -0.07 -5.23
CA PRO A 109 6.20 0.97 -4.45
C PRO A 109 4.77 1.24 -4.92
N GLU A 110 4.52 1.16 -6.23
CA GLU A 110 3.18 1.37 -6.80
C GLU A 110 2.24 0.20 -6.47
N PHE A 111 2.76 -1.04 -6.48
CA PHE A 111 2.01 -2.21 -6.07
C PHE A 111 1.62 -2.14 -4.60
N ALA A 112 2.55 -1.81 -3.71
CA ALA A 112 2.28 -1.69 -2.28
C ALA A 112 1.19 -0.64 -2.00
N GLN A 113 1.26 0.51 -2.67
CA GLN A 113 0.27 1.58 -2.51
C GLN A 113 -1.12 1.20 -3.05
N LYS A 114 -1.19 0.58 -4.24
CA LYS A 114 -2.46 0.10 -4.79
C LYS A 114 -3.02 -1.05 -3.96
N ALA A 115 -2.20 -2.01 -3.56
CA ALA A 115 -2.63 -3.16 -2.77
C ALA A 115 -3.12 -2.76 -1.37
N ALA A 116 -2.55 -1.72 -0.74
CA ALA A 116 -3.03 -1.16 0.51
C ALA A 116 -4.39 -0.41 0.39
N ARG A 117 -4.86 -0.15 -0.84
CA ARG A 117 -6.18 0.43 -1.12
C ARG A 117 -7.20 -0.61 -1.58
N MET A 118 -6.76 -1.84 -1.87
CA MET A 118 -7.60 -2.91 -2.41
C MET A 118 -8.23 -3.80 -1.32
N ASP A 119 -8.94 -3.20 -0.37
CA ASP A 119 -9.66 -3.94 0.69
C ASP A 119 -11.17 -4.02 0.41
N GLY A 120 -11.56 -4.19 -0.85
CA GLY A 120 -12.96 -4.21 -1.28
C GLY A 120 -13.36 -5.51 -1.99
N PRO A 121 -14.61 -6.00 -1.81
CA PRO A 121 -15.09 -7.23 -2.45
C PRO A 121 -14.98 -7.22 -3.98
N PHE A 122 -15.14 -6.05 -4.58
CA PHE A 122 -15.07 -5.82 -6.03
C PHE A 122 -13.85 -4.98 -6.44
N ALA A 123 -12.83 -4.88 -5.59
CA ALA A 123 -11.63 -4.12 -5.91
C ALA A 123 -10.93 -4.74 -7.15
N PHE A 124 -10.80 -3.93 -8.20
CA PHE A 124 -10.14 -4.31 -9.43
C PHE A 124 -8.97 -3.37 -9.67
N LEU A 125 -7.81 -3.94 -10.02
CA LEU A 125 -6.56 -3.21 -10.12
C LEU A 125 -6.43 -2.66 -11.56
N TRP A 126 -7.28 -1.69 -11.90
CA TRP A 126 -7.12 -0.86 -13.10
C TRP A 126 -6.22 0.37 -12.78
#